data_AF-A0A1N5W3J9-F1
#
_entry.id   AF-A0A1N5W3J9-F1
#
_cell.length_a   1.000
_cell.length_b   1.000
_cell.length_c   1.000
_cell.angle_alpha   90.00
_cell.angle_beta   90.00
_cell.angle_gamma   90.00
#
_symmetry.space_group_name_H-M   'P 1'
#
loop_
_entity.id
_entity.type
_entity.pdbx_description
1 polymer ?
#
loop_
_entity_poly.entity_id
_entity_poly.type
_entity_poly.pdbx_seq_one_letter_code
_entity_poly.pdbx_strand_id
1 'polypeptide(L)'
;MWAVRQSVARLLGMADQVGRATDAAGAARPVEAVVREILAVVPAGCTWLLPVPDDGRPVGDFRIAATSGQGYDIYGRGTERVGARLTELYPSMVDGPLWRLYLDVLATGSPGRMADFRYVEKRVGVVADSLFDVHVHRVLGGLLVAWQRLDEDLRRLERTELLGSLGWADYDLASGVSQWSPGMYRIFERDPALGPLSRAEQSAAVLPDDDMLREAAWQTLDSGASSDVTVRFQPAGAVKYLRILSDVSRDADGTPLKIHAVVQDVTARVDSRTAIEQLGDQLRTREMTALAEHRLAGQLQNLIQPVPRAPFPLAGLEAIVNYLPAESTVRVGGDWYHAQTLPDGSVVLAVGDVAGHGLNAASGMAHLRFALVAWLSIGIHDPAVLLGHLNRLCGQLAITGTAVVAVYDPETRVLRWGRAGHMAPLLSRAGETGPLDRPPGLLLGADGDSVYPVLTPRLRPGDLLLFYTDGLVERRAPEEDRLEQVRSMLSAFSAAPGEQTLGRLRDLLHHPSPDDDTCTLAVRVLS
;
A
#
# COMPACT_ATOMS: atom_id res chain seq x y z
N MET A 1 24.06 -11.72 -39.43
CA MET A 1 24.63 -12.01 -40.78
C MET A 1 26.15 -12.30 -40.78
N TRP A 2 27.01 -11.50 -40.14
CA TRP A 2 28.47 -11.77 -40.03
C TRP A 2 28.79 -13.07 -39.26
N ALA A 3 28.09 -13.32 -38.15
CA ALA A 3 28.26 -14.51 -37.33
C ALA A 3 27.94 -15.83 -38.07
N VAL A 4 26.85 -15.88 -38.84
CA VAL A 4 26.44 -17.08 -39.59
C VAL A 4 27.45 -17.42 -40.70
N ARG A 5 27.94 -16.42 -41.46
CA ARG A 5 28.99 -16.61 -42.46
C ARG A 5 30.31 -17.09 -41.85
N GLN A 6 30.71 -16.54 -40.69
CA GLN A 6 31.90 -17.01 -39.96
C GLN A 6 31.73 -18.43 -39.41
N SER A 7 30.56 -18.78 -38.88
CA SER A 7 30.28 -20.11 -38.35
C SER A 7 30.25 -21.16 -39.46
N VAL A 8 29.66 -20.87 -40.62
CA VAL A 8 29.65 -21.76 -41.79
C VAL A 8 31.07 -21.91 -42.37
N ALA A 9 31.87 -20.84 -42.44
CA ALA A 9 33.26 -20.91 -42.89
C ALA A 9 34.15 -21.73 -41.93
N ARG A 10 33.95 -21.62 -40.61
CA ARG A 10 34.63 -22.46 -39.61
C ARG A 10 34.20 -23.93 -39.71
N LEU A 11 32.91 -24.21 -39.91
CA LEU A 11 32.38 -25.56 -40.12
C LEU A 11 32.94 -26.22 -41.38
N LEU A 12 33.04 -25.47 -42.49
CA LEU A 12 33.68 -25.93 -43.73
C LEU A 12 35.18 -26.18 -43.55
N GLY A 13 35.89 -25.31 -42.82
CA GLY A 13 37.31 -25.51 -42.50
C GLY A 13 37.57 -26.68 -41.55
N MET A 14 36.68 -26.94 -40.60
CA MET A 14 36.77 -28.09 -39.68
C MET A 14 36.40 -29.39 -40.37
N ALA A 15 35.43 -29.40 -41.30
CA ALA A 15 35.06 -30.58 -42.09
C ALA A 15 36.25 -31.17 -42.89
N ASP A 16 37.15 -30.31 -43.38
CA ASP A 16 38.41 -30.71 -44.03
C ASP A 16 39.39 -31.39 -43.06
N GLN A 17 39.32 -31.07 -41.75
CA GLN A 17 40.05 -31.77 -40.69
C GLN A 17 39.34 -33.06 -40.23
N VAL A 18 37.99 -33.12 -40.25
CA VAL A 18 37.21 -34.31 -39.86
C VAL A 18 37.48 -35.50 -40.78
N GLY A 19 37.73 -35.27 -42.08
CA GLY A 19 38.19 -36.31 -43.00
C GLY A 19 39.52 -36.99 -42.60
N ARG A 20 40.22 -36.45 -41.59
CA ARG A 20 41.50 -36.97 -41.06
C ARG A 20 41.46 -37.30 -39.56
N ALA A 21 40.31 -37.17 -38.88
CA ALA A 21 40.23 -37.29 -37.42
C ALA A 21 40.06 -38.76 -36.97
N THR A 22 41.08 -39.30 -36.29
CA THR A 22 41.04 -40.59 -35.60
C THR A 22 40.84 -40.39 -34.10
N ASP A 23 40.18 -41.35 -33.46
CA ASP A 23 39.97 -41.36 -32.01
C ASP A 23 41.29 -41.62 -31.24
N ALA A 24 41.30 -41.43 -29.91
CA ALA A 24 42.49 -41.66 -29.06
C ALA A 24 43.05 -43.12 -29.15
N ALA A 25 42.29 -44.04 -29.75
CA ALA A 25 42.66 -45.43 -30.02
C ALA A 25 42.94 -45.74 -31.51
N GLY A 26 43.03 -44.73 -32.39
CA GLY A 26 43.41 -44.89 -33.80
C GLY A 26 42.32 -45.36 -34.77
N ALA A 27 41.07 -45.57 -34.30
CA ALA A 27 39.92 -45.87 -35.16
C ALA A 27 39.29 -44.58 -35.74
N ALA A 28 38.77 -44.65 -36.97
CA ALA A 28 38.06 -43.53 -37.59
C ALA A 28 36.79 -43.19 -36.79
N ARG A 29 36.68 -41.95 -36.31
CA ARG A 29 35.45 -41.49 -35.63
C ARG A 29 34.30 -41.43 -36.64
N PRO A 30 33.08 -41.84 -36.28
CA PRO A 30 31.91 -41.64 -37.13
C PRO A 30 31.68 -40.13 -37.33
N VAL A 31 31.71 -39.68 -38.58
CA VAL A 31 31.61 -38.26 -38.98
C VAL A 31 30.42 -37.54 -38.34
N GLU A 32 29.30 -38.24 -38.14
CA GLU A 32 28.12 -37.68 -37.49
C GLU A 32 28.36 -37.24 -36.05
N ALA A 33 29.17 -37.97 -35.28
CA ALA A 33 29.47 -37.63 -33.90
C ALA A 33 30.27 -36.32 -33.82
N VAL A 34 31.23 -36.15 -34.72
CA VAL A 34 32.06 -34.94 -34.80
C VAL A 34 31.23 -33.72 -35.25
N VAL A 35 30.35 -33.88 -36.24
CA VAL A 35 29.46 -32.78 -36.66
C VAL A 35 28.49 -32.38 -35.53
N ARG A 36 28.02 -33.33 -34.72
CA ARG A 36 27.13 -33.07 -33.60
C ARG A 36 27.83 -32.26 -32.49
N GLU A 37 29.09 -32.59 -32.17
CA GLU A 37 29.92 -31.80 -31.25
C GLU A 37 30.16 -30.37 -31.74
N ILE A 38 30.45 -30.20 -33.04
CA ILE A 38 30.68 -28.86 -33.61
C ILE A 38 29.40 -28.03 -33.57
N LEU A 39 28.25 -28.60 -33.97
CA LEU A 39 26.99 -27.86 -33.95
C LEU A 39 26.50 -27.53 -32.54
N ALA A 40 26.90 -28.31 -31.52
CA ALA A 40 26.57 -28.01 -30.13
C ALA A 40 27.15 -26.67 -29.64
N VAL A 41 28.28 -26.23 -30.20
CA VAL A 41 28.96 -24.97 -29.80
C VAL A 41 28.68 -23.80 -30.77
N VAL A 42 27.87 -23.99 -31.80
CA VAL A 42 27.55 -22.95 -32.78
C VAL A 42 26.40 -22.08 -32.27
N PRO A 43 26.59 -20.75 -32.10
CA PRO A 43 25.58 -19.82 -31.59
C PRO A 43 24.59 -19.38 -32.68
N ALA A 44 24.16 -20.30 -33.54
CA ALA A 44 23.22 -20.06 -34.62
C ALA A 44 22.32 -21.28 -34.83
N GLY A 45 21.06 -21.09 -35.24
CA GLY A 45 20.11 -22.15 -35.54
C GLY A 45 20.48 -22.90 -36.83
N CYS A 46 21.25 -23.98 -36.70
CA CYS A 46 21.78 -24.74 -37.83
C CYS A 46 21.37 -26.20 -37.72
N THR A 47 20.97 -26.80 -38.83
CA THR A 47 20.59 -28.21 -38.93
C THR A 47 21.35 -28.87 -40.08
N TRP A 48 21.99 -30.00 -39.81
CA TRP A 48 22.70 -30.80 -40.81
C TRP A 48 21.84 -31.98 -41.26
N LEU A 49 21.63 -32.05 -42.58
CA LEU A 49 20.73 -32.98 -43.26
C LEU A 49 21.53 -33.95 -44.10
N LEU A 50 21.25 -35.25 -43.98
CA LEU A 50 21.84 -36.28 -44.81
C LEU A 50 20.81 -36.82 -45.81
N PRO A 51 21.15 -36.94 -47.10
CA PRO A 51 20.25 -37.50 -48.09
C PRO A 51 19.96 -38.97 -47.80
N VAL A 52 18.71 -39.37 -47.97
CA VAL A 52 18.23 -40.75 -47.87
C VAL A 52 17.72 -41.14 -49.26
N PRO A 53 18.31 -42.17 -49.91
CA PRO A 53 17.83 -42.63 -51.20
C PRO A 53 16.46 -43.31 -51.07
N ASP A 54 15.68 -43.29 -52.14
CA ASP A 54 14.38 -43.97 -52.26
C ASP A 54 14.32 -44.69 -53.61
N ASP A 55 13.42 -45.68 -53.76
CA ASP A 55 13.39 -46.58 -54.91
C ASP A 55 13.28 -45.81 -56.24
N GLY A 56 14.42 -45.68 -56.92
CA GLY A 56 14.55 -44.99 -58.22
C GLY A 56 14.99 -43.52 -58.19
N ARG A 57 15.25 -42.91 -57.01
CA ARG A 57 15.82 -41.53 -56.90
C ARG A 57 17.09 -41.50 -56.04
N PRO A 58 18.16 -40.79 -56.45
CA PRO A 58 19.39 -40.66 -55.66
C PRO A 58 19.14 -40.04 -54.27
N VAL A 59 18.11 -39.21 -54.15
CA VAL A 59 17.64 -38.59 -52.90
C VAL A 59 16.12 -38.59 -52.93
N GLY A 60 15.50 -39.43 -52.10
CA GLY A 60 14.05 -39.42 -51.87
C GLY A 60 13.65 -38.65 -50.61
N ASP A 61 14.56 -38.54 -49.64
CA ASP A 61 14.32 -37.80 -48.39
C ASP A 61 15.61 -37.21 -47.81
N PHE A 62 15.48 -36.44 -46.73
CA PHE A 62 16.58 -35.99 -45.88
C PHE A 62 16.33 -36.40 -44.43
N ARG A 63 17.35 -36.99 -43.79
CA ARG A 63 17.35 -37.24 -42.34
C ARG A 63 18.08 -36.12 -41.62
N ILE A 64 17.52 -35.66 -40.50
CA ILE A 64 18.21 -34.71 -39.61
C ILE A 64 19.30 -35.45 -38.84
N ALA A 65 20.55 -35.26 -39.23
CA ALA A 65 21.68 -35.97 -38.61
C ALA A 65 22.24 -35.25 -37.37
N ALA A 66 22.16 -33.92 -37.35
CA ALA A 66 22.52 -33.10 -36.21
C ALA A 66 21.83 -31.72 -36.28
N THR A 67 21.64 -31.06 -35.14
CA THR A 67 21.13 -29.68 -35.04
C THR A 67 21.84 -28.96 -33.91
N SER A 68 22.02 -27.65 -34.02
CA SER A 68 22.60 -26.84 -32.95
C SER A 68 21.63 -26.66 -31.78
N GLY A 69 22.16 -26.30 -30.61
CA GLY A 69 21.37 -26.05 -29.39
C GLY A 69 20.43 -24.84 -29.49
N GLN A 70 20.60 -24.00 -30.51
CA GLN A 70 19.72 -22.85 -30.81
C GLN A 70 18.81 -23.13 -32.03
N GLY A 71 18.90 -24.33 -32.63
CA GLY A 71 18.09 -24.74 -33.77
C GLY A 71 16.77 -25.36 -33.32
N TYR A 72 15.78 -24.52 -33.03
CA TYR A 72 14.39 -24.93 -32.79
C TYR A 72 13.56 -24.77 -34.07
N ASP A 73 12.63 -25.68 -34.33
CA ASP A 73 11.62 -25.43 -35.36
C ASP A 73 10.45 -24.58 -34.85
N ILE A 74 9.52 -24.27 -35.75
CA ILE A 74 8.29 -23.52 -35.44
C ILE A 74 7.38 -24.20 -34.40
N TYR A 75 7.63 -25.46 -34.07
CA TYR A 75 6.91 -26.22 -33.05
C TYR A 75 7.69 -26.27 -31.71
N GLY A 76 8.81 -25.55 -31.61
CA GLY A 76 9.67 -25.54 -30.42
C GLY A 76 10.53 -26.80 -30.26
N ARG A 77 10.61 -27.67 -31.29
CA ARG A 77 11.40 -28.91 -31.22
C ARG A 77 12.87 -28.61 -31.55
N GLY A 78 13.75 -28.93 -30.61
CA GLY A 78 15.21 -28.75 -30.75
C GLY A 78 15.90 -30.00 -31.28
N THR A 79 16.76 -30.60 -30.45
CA THR A 79 17.52 -31.84 -30.73
C THR A 79 16.65 -33.10 -30.84
N GLU A 80 15.41 -33.04 -30.35
CA GLU A 80 14.40 -34.12 -30.46
C GLU A 80 14.11 -34.52 -31.92
N ARG A 81 14.42 -33.65 -32.88
CA ARG A 81 14.25 -33.89 -34.32
C ARG A 81 15.35 -34.75 -34.93
N VAL A 82 16.47 -34.94 -34.24
CA VAL A 82 17.61 -35.70 -34.75
C VAL A 82 17.21 -37.17 -34.96
N GLY A 83 17.46 -37.68 -36.15
CA GLY A 83 17.09 -39.05 -36.57
C GLY A 83 15.82 -39.11 -37.40
N ALA A 84 14.93 -38.13 -37.31
CA ALA A 84 13.68 -38.10 -38.07
C ALA A 84 13.89 -37.65 -39.52
N ARG A 85 12.96 -38.03 -40.39
CA ARG A 85 12.93 -37.63 -41.80
C ARG A 85 12.20 -36.31 -42.01
N LEU A 86 12.61 -35.55 -43.02
CA LEU A 86 11.98 -34.28 -43.35
C LEU A 86 10.55 -34.46 -43.83
N THR A 87 10.25 -35.51 -44.61
CA THR A 87 8.89 -35.82 -45.07
C THR A 87 7.94 -36.13 -43.90
N GLU A 88 8.44 -36.75 -42.83
CA GLU A 88 7.67 -37.08 -41.63
C GLU A 88 7.37 -35.83 -40.79
N LEU A 89 8.39 -34.97 -40.59
CA LEU A 89 8.26 -33.80 -39.72
C LEU A 89 7.63 -32.59 -40.41
N TYR A 90 7.84 -32.46 -41.72
CA TYR A 90 7.46 -31.29 -42.52
C TYR A 90 6.99 -31.68 -43.92
N PRO A 91 5.89 -32.45 -44.04
CA PRO A 91 5.39 -32.92 -45.33
C PRO A 91 5.06 -31.78 -46.31
N SER A 92 4.70 -30.60 -45.81
CA SER A 92 4.39 -29.40 -46.61
C SER A 92 5.60 -28.74 -47.25
N MET A 93 6.84 -29.08 -46.85
CA MET A 93 8.06 -28.56 -47.47
C MET A 93 8.46 -29.34 -48.72
N VAL A 94 8.02 -30.60 -48.86
CA VAL A 94 8.37 -31.50 -49.96
C VAL A 94 7.87 -30.92 -51.29
N ASP A 95 8.70 -30.99 -52.32
CA ASP A 95 8.48 -30.42 -53.67
C ASP A 95 8.31 -28.89 -53.75
N GLY A 96 8.37 -28.20 -52.60
CA GLY A 96 8.33 -26.74 -52.48
C GLY A 96 9.65 -26.05 -52.86
N PRO A 97 9.69 -24.70 -52.85
CA PRO A 97 10.86 -23.92 -53.25
C PRO A 97 12.13 -24.26 -52.45
N LEU A 98 11.99 -24.49 -51.13
CA LEU A 98 13.10 -24.85 -50.27
C LEU A 98 13.65 -26.26 -50.57
N TRP A 99 12.76 -27.21 -50.88
CA TRP A 99 13.15 -28.58 -51.22
C TRP A 99 13.95 -28.64 -52.52
N ARG A 100 13.53 -27.87 -53.53
CA ARG A 100 14.28 -27.73 -54.78
C ARG A 100 15.66 -27.11 -54.53
N LEU A 101 15.72 -26.07 -53.70
CA LEU A 101 17.00 -25.47 -53.29
C LEU A 101 17.94 -26.50 -52.63
N TYR A 102 17.41 -27.39 -51.78
CA TYR A 102 18.22 -28.46 -51.17
C TYR A 102 18.78 -29.42 -52.21
N LEU A 103 17.95 -29.89 -53.14
CA LEU A 103 18.37 -30.78 -54.22
C LEU A 103 19.41 -30.12 -55.13
N ASP A 104 19.20 -28.85 -55.48
CA ASP A 104 20.11 -28.07 -56.34
C ASP A 104 21.47 -27.86 -55.67
N VAL A 105 21.50 -27.46 -54.39
CA VAL A 105 22.74 -27.27 -53.63
C VAL A 105 23.48 -28.60 -53.46
N LEU A 106 22.75 -29.71 -53.26
CA LEU A 106 23.37 -31.03 -53.12
C LEU A 106 23.97 -31.54 -54.43
N ALA A 107 23.30 -31.31 -55.57
CA ALA A 107 23.74 -31.74 -56.88
C ALA A 107 24.90 -30.87 -57.42
N THR A 108 24.80 -29.55 -57.27
CA THR A 108 25.76 -28.59 -57.84
C THR A 108 26.93 -28.26 -56.91
N GLY A 109 26.73 -28.40 -55.59
CA GLY A 109 27.68 -27.96 -54.57
C GLY A 109 27.75 -26.44 -54.36
N SER A 110 27.01 -25.63 -55.13
CA SER A 110 26.98 -24.17 -54.97
C SER A 110 26.07 -23.77 -53.81
N PRO A 111 26.48 -22.87 -52.90
CA PRO A 111 25.64 -22.42 -51.79
C PRO A 111 24.35 -21.73 -52.24
N GLY A 112 23.26 -21.98 -51.52
CA GLY A 112 21.94 -21.39 -51.75
C GLY A 112 21.51 -20.45 -50.63
N ARG A 113 20.70 -19.43 -50.97
CA ARG A 113 20.01 -18.57 -50.01
C ARG A 113 18.59 -18.33 -50.46
N MET A 114 17.67 -18.30 -49.51
CA MET A 114 16.31 -17.83 -49.71
C MET A 114 16.00 -16.78 -48.66
N ALA A 115 16.00 -15.52 -49.10
CA ALA A 115 15.52 -14.40 -48.29
C ALA A 115 13.99 -14.43 -48.23
N ASP A 116 13.42 -13.99 -47.12
CA ASP A 116 11.98 -13.84 -46.93
C ASP A 116 11.16 -15.12 -47.20
N PHE A 117 11.72 -16.27 -46.82
CA PHE A 117 11.02 -17.54 -46.92
C PHE A 117 9.83 -17.56 -45.97
N ARG A 118 8.64 -17.54 -46.55
CA ARG A 118 7.37 -17.58 -45.83
C ARG A 118 6.94 -19.02 -45.64
N TYR A 119 6.91 -19.49 -44.39
CA TYR A 119 6.39 -20.81 -44.05
C TYR A 119 5.00 -20.68 -43.42
N VAL A 120 4.00 -21.20 -44.12
CA VAL A 120 2.58 -21.14 -43.71
C VAL A 120 2.12 -22.54 -43.34
N GLU A 121 1.71 -22.71 -42.08
CA GLU A 121 1.24 -24.00 -41.54
C GLU A 121 -0.20 -23.88 -41.04
N LYS A 122 -1.04 -24.87 -41.32
CA LYS A 122 -2.49 -24.84 -41.01
C LYS A 122 -2.86 -25.71 -39.81
N ARG A 123 -2.08 -25.69 -38.72
CA ARG A 123 -2.42 -26.37 -37.45
C ARG A 123 -2.93 -25.38 -36.40
N VAL A 124 -4.00 -25.78 -35.69
CA VAL A 124 -4.60 -25.00 -34.60
C VAL A 124 -3.58 -24.80 -33.47
N GLY A 125 -3.38 -23.56 -33.03
CA GLY A 125 -2.51 -23.21 -31.90
C GLY A 125 -1.06 -22.84 -32.24
N VAL A 126 -0.66 -22.85 -33.51
CA VAL A 126 0.66 -22.37 -33.98
C VAL A 126 0.45 -21.10 -34.80
N VAL A 127 1.22 -20.03 -34.51
CA VAL A 127 1.10 -18.76 -35.23
C VAL A 127 1.57 -18.94 -36.68
N ALA A 128 0.58 -18.99 -37.56
CA ALA A 128 0.63 -19.40 -38.96
C ALA A 128 1.00 -18.26 -39.92
N ASP A 129 2.20 -17.68 -39.74
CA ASP A 129 2.94 -16.96 -40.78
C ASP A 129 4.31 -16.57 -40.21
N SER A 130 5.35 -17.32 -40.55
CA SER A 130 6.71 -17.05 -40.07
C SER A 130 7.62 -16.72 -41.24
N LEU A 131 8.38 -15.63 -41.09
CA LEU A 131 9.33 -15.15 -42.09
C LEU A 131 10.75 -15.58 -41.69
N PHE A 132 11.44 -16.25 -42.61
CA PHE A 132 12.78 -16.76 -42.38
C PHE A 132 13.77 -16.28 -43.44
N ASP A 133 15.01 -16.05 -43.03
CA ASP A 133 16.16 -16.04 -43.94
C ASP A 133 16.86 -17.41 -43.83
N VAL A 134 16.95 -18.14 -44.95
CA VAL A 134 17.44 -19.51 -45.00
C VAL A 134 18.70 -19.60 -45.86
N HIS A 135 19.77 -20.17 -45.29
CA HIS A 135 21.03 -20.41 -45.98
C HIS A 135 21.35 -21.90 -46.04
N VAL A 136 21.80 -22.38 -47.20
CA VAL A 136 22.05 -23.81 -47.46
C VAL A 136 23.44 -24.00 -48.05
N HIS A 137 24.23 -24.89 -47.46
CA HIS A 137 25.58 -25.22 -47.91
C HIS A 137 25.79 -26.74 -47.96
N ARG A 138 26.49 -27.26 -48.99
CA ARG A 138 26.87 -28.68 -49.05
C ARG A 138 28.10 -28.94 -48.18
N VAL A 139 28.00 -29.87 -47.23
CA VAL A 139 29.06 -30.19 -46.25
C VAL A 139 29.05 -31.68 -45.94
N LEU A 140 30.21 -32.34 -46.06
CA LEU A 140 30.45 -33.74 -45.66
C LEU A 140 29.40 -34.74 -46.21
N GLY A 141 29.05 -34.61 -47.49
CA GLY A 141 28.07 -35.48 -48.14
C GLY A 141 26.60 -35.15 -47.82
N GLY A 142 26.33 -34.16 -46.98
CA GLY A 142 25.00 -33.64 -46.64
C GLY A 142 24.85 -32.14 -46.87
N LEU A 143 23.80 -31.56 -46.29
CA LEU A 143 23.47 -30.13 -46.34
C LEU A 143 23.46 -29.52 -44.94
N LEU A 144 24.20 -28.44 -44.74
CA LEU A 144 24.08 -27.58 -43.57
C LEU A 144 23.10 -26.45 -43.88
N VAL A 145 22.01 -26.39 -43.13
CA VAL A 145 20.95 -25.39 -43.29
C VAL A 145 20.90 -24.49 -42.06
N ALA A 146 21.02 -23.18 -42.25
CA ALA A 146 20.85 -22.19 -41.20
C ALA A 146 19.54 -21.41 -41.40
N TRP A 147 18.74 -21.32 -40.34
CA TRP A 147 17.47 -20.60 -40.33
C TRP A 147 17.55 -19.43 -39.35
N GLN A 148 17.19 -18.23 -39.80
CA GLN A 148 17.02 -17.07 -38.95
C GLN A 148 15.57 -16.59 -39.02
N ARG A 149 14.88 -16.62 -37.88
CA ARG A 149 13.49 -16.15 -37.75
C ARG A 149 13.47 -14.63 -37.60
N LEU A 150 12.70 -13.91 -38.43
CA LEU A 150 12.68 -12.44 -38.46
C LEU A 150 11.46 -11.82 -37.75
N ASP A 151 10.34 -12.55 -37.62
CA ASP A 151 9.08 -12.03 -37.07
C ASP A 151 9.07 -11.92 -35.53
N GLU A 152 9.88 -12.72 -34.83
CA GLU A 152 9.85 -12.78 -33.37
C GLU A 152 10.52 -11.56 -32.70
N ASP A 153 11.62 -11.06 -33.27
CA ASP A 153 12.32 -9.88 -32.77
C ASP A 153 11.50 -8.60 -33.00
N LEU A 154 10.83 -8.49 -34.16
CA LEU A 154 9.93 -7.38 -34.47
C LEU A 154 8.72 -7.35 -33.53
N ARG A 155 8.08 -8.50 -33.28
CA ARG A 155 6.97 -8.60 -32.31
C ARG A 155 7.42 -8.29 -30.88
N ARG A 156 8.63 -8.70 -30.48
CA ARG A 156 9.21 -8.36 -29.17
C ARG A 156 9.44 -6.86 -29.04
N LEU A 157 9.92 -6.20 -30.09
CA LEU A 157 10.10 -4.74 -30.11
C LEU A 157 8.76 -4.01 -30.00
N GLU A 158 7.77 -4.37 -30.83
CA GLU A 158 6.43 -3.77 -30.79
C GLU A 158 5.74 -3.96 -29.43
N ARG A 159 5.92 -5.13 -28.81
CA ARG A 159 5.39 -5.41 -27.46
C ARG A 159 6.09 -4.60 -26.38
N THR A 160 7.40 -4.38 -26.52
CA THR A 160 8.18 -3.52 -25.60
C THR A 160 7.73 -2.07 -25.72
N GLU A 161 7.51 -1.58 -26.94
CA GLU A 161 6.94 -0.26 -27.20
C GLU A 161 5.55 -0.11 -26.55
N LEU A 162 4.68 -1.10 -26.72
CA LEU A 162 3.35 -1.08 -26.11
C LEU A 162 3.41 -1.07 -24.57
N LEU A 163 4.17 -1.98 -23.95
CA LEU A 163 4.21 -2.09 -22.49
C LEU A 163 4.94 -0.91 -21.83
N GLY A 164 5.94 -0.36 -22.49
CA GLY A 164 6.71 0.78 -21.98
C GLY A 164 6.08 2.14 -22.31
N SER A 165 5.01 2.18 -23.10
CA SER A 165 4.51 3.40 -23.76
C SER A 165 5.63 4.15 -24.47
N LEU A 166 6.47 3.40 -25.20
CA LEU A 166 7.63 3.89 -25.93
C LEU A 166 7.33 3.95 -27.42
N GLY A 167 7.99 4.90 -28.09
CA GLY A 167 8.14 4.94 -29.54
C GLY A 167 9.56 5.37 -29.87
N TRP A 168 10.06 5.02 -31.04
CA TRP A 168 11.32 5.55 -31.53
C TRP A 168 11.13 6.31 -32.84
N ALA A 169 11.99 7.30 -33.05
CA ALA A 169 12.04 8.09 -34.25
C ALA A 169 13.48 8.26 -34.69
N ASP A 170 13.68 8.13 -35.99
CA ASP A 170 14.95 8.33 -36.66
C ASP A 170 14.81 9.56 -37.56
N TYR A 171 15.71 10.52 -37.43
CA TYR A 171 15.69 11.74 -38.24
C TYR A 171 16.98 11.88 -39.03
N ASP A 172 16.85 11.82 -40.36
CA ASP A 172 17.97 11.99 -41.27
C ASP A 172 18.24 13.48 -41.50
N LEU A 173 19.44 13.94 -41.13
CA LEU A 173 19.81 15.35 -41.15
C LEU A 173 20.05 15.88 -42.57
N ALA A 174 20.39 15.01 -43.53
CA ALA A 174 20.67 15.41 -44.91
C ALA A 174 19.39 15.58 -45.74
N SER A 175 18.42 14.68 -45.55
CA SER A 175 17.15 14.68 -46.27
C SER A 175 16.03 15.39 -45.52
N GLY A 176 16.17 15.59 -44.20
CA GLY A 176 15.13 16.15 -43.33
C GLY A 176 13.92 15.22 -43.15
N VAL A 177 14.07 13.93 -43.46
CA VAL A 177 13.00 12.93 -43.36
C VAL A 177 13.05 12.24 -42.00
N SER A 178 11.91 12.20 -41.32
CA SER A 178 11.71 11.37 -40.13
C SER A 178 11.17 9.99 -40.50
N GLN A 179 11.58 8.96 -39.76
CA GLN A 179 10.96 7.66 -39.73
C GLN A 179 10.48 7.38 -38.31
N TRP A 180 9.25 6.91 -38.16
CA TRP A 180 8.62 6.63 -36.87
C TRP A 180 8.29 5.15 -36.72
N SER A 181 8.43 4.66 -35.49
CA SER A 181 7.92 3.35 -35.11
C SER A 181 6.39 3.36 -34.89
N PRO A 182 5.73 2.19 -34.88
CA PRO A 182 4.31 2.09 -34.51
C PRO A 182 3.99 2.68 -33.12
N GLY A 183 4.93 2.65 -32.18
CA GLY A 183 4.84 3.32 -30.87
C GLY A 183 4.69 4.84 -30.96
N MET A 184 5.43 5.51 -31.85
CA MET A 184 5.35 6.96 -32.02
C MET A 184 3.97 7.43 -32.49
N TYR A 185 3.38 6.73 -33.46
CA TYR A 185 2.02 7.04 -33.93
C TYR A 185 0.97 6.90 -32.82
N ARG A 186 1.15 5.95 -31.89
CA ARG A 186 0.27 5.79 -30.73
C ARG A 186 0.46 6.89 -29.70
N ILE A 187 1.70 7.26 -29.38
CA ILE A 187 2.00 8.34 -28.41
C ILE A 187 1.37 9.66 -28.86
N PHE A 188 1.49 9.98 -30.15
CA PHE A 188 0.94 11.20 -30.73
C PHE A 188 -0.51 11.06 -31.21
N GLU A 189 -1.14 9.90 -31.01
CA GLU A 189 -2.51 9.59 -31.44
C GLU A 189 -2.77 9.97 -32.92
N ARG A 190 -1.79 9.67 -33.79
CA ARG A 190 -1.76 10.08 -35.19
C ARG A 190 -1.99 8.90 -36.12
N ASP A 191 -2.76 9.10 -37.17
CA ASP A 191 -2.94 8.13 -38.25
C ASP A 191 -1.59 7.90 -39.00
N PRO A 192 -1.08 6.66 -39.07
CA PRO A 192 0.12 6.34 -39.85
C PRO A 192 0.06 6.75 -41.33
N ALA A 193 -1.14 6.85 -41.93
CA ALA A 193 -1.31 7.31 -43.30
C ALA A 193 -0.88 8.78 -43.52
N LEU A 194 -0.86 9.59 -42.46
CA LEU A 194 -0.42 10.99 -42.49
C LEU A 194 1.09 11.15 -42.34
N GLY A 195 1.83 10.05 -42.13
CA GLY A 195 3.27 10.05 -41.89
C GLY A 195 3.70 10.75 -40.59
N PRO A 196 5.01 10.83 -40.32
CA PRO A 196 5.56 11.50 -39.13
C PRO A 196 5.22 12.99 -39.06
N LEU A 197 5.18 13.55 -37.85
CA LEU A 197 5.03 15.00 -37.69
C LEU A 197 6.24 15.73 -38.28
N SER A 198 5.97 16.77 -39.07
CA SER A 198 7.00 17.72 -39.51
C SER A 198 7.56 18.51 -38.33
N ARG A 199 8.74 19.12 -38.52
CA ARG A 199 9.36 19.97 -37.48
C ARG A 199 8.45 21.12 -37.03
N ALA A 200 7.69 21.72 -37.96
CA ALA A 200 6.75 22.79 -37.65
C ALA A 200 5.57 22.28 -36.81
N GLU A 201 4.99 21.11 -37.16
CA GLU A 201 3.92 20.50 -36.36
C GLU A 201 4.40 20.06 -34.98
N GLN A 202 5.62 19.52 -34.86
CA GLN A 202 6.21 19.16 -33.57
C GLN A 202 6.39 20.40 -32.68
N SER A 203 6.91 21.50 -33.26
CA SER A 203 7.09 22.76 -32.53
C SER A 203 5.75 23.35 -32.08
N ALA A 204 4.71 23.28 -32.91
CA ALA A 204 3.37 23.76 -32.58
C ALA A 204 2.67 22.91 -31.52
N ALA A 205 3.05 21.64 -31.39
CA ALA A 205 2.47 20.72 -30.40
C ALA A 205 3.11 20.84 -29.01
N VAL A 206 4.23 21.56 -28.86
CA VAL A 206 4.91 21.74 -27.56
C VAL A 206 4.25 22.89 -26.80
N LEU A 207 4.07 22.74 -25.48
CA LEU A 207 3.55 23.83 -24.66
C LEU A 207 4.55 25.00 -24.64
N PRO A 208 4.08 26.27 -24.71
CA PRO A 208 4.98 27.44 -24.78
C PRO A 208 6.03 27.51 -23.67
N ASP A 209 5.67 27.11 -22.45
CA ASP A 209 6.57 27.10 -21.29
C ASP A 209 7.75 26.13 -21.44
N ASP A 210 7.61 25.09 -22.26
CA ASP A 210 8.60 24.03 -22.44
C ASP A 210 9.42 24.21 -23.73
N ASP A 211 9.15 25.25 -24.53
CA ASP A 211 9.85 25.47 -25.82
C ASP A 211 11.35 25.75 -25.62
N MET A 212 11.72 26.46 -24.55
CA MET A 212 13.13 26.67 -24.20
C MET A 212 13.85 25.35 -23.87
N LEU A 213 13.17 24.43 -23.17
CA LEU A 213 13.73 23.13 -22.81
C LEU A 213 13.93 22.25 -24.05
N ARG A 214 12.96 22.27 -24.97
CA ARG A 214 13.08 21.61 -26.28
C ARG A 214 14.23 22.19 -27.10
N GLU A 215 14.36 23.50 -27.17
CA GLU A 215 15.40 24.15 -27.96
C GLU A 215 16.80 23.86 -27.41
N ALA A 216 16.96 23.86 -26.08
CA ALA A 216 18.20 23.46 -25.43
C ALA A 216 18.57 22.00 -25.78
N ALA A 217 17.59 21.08 -25.80
CA ALA A 217 17.81 19.70 -26.19
C ALA A 217 18.34 19.58 -27.64
N TRP A 218 17.84 20.39 -28.57
CA TRP A 218 18.33 20.44 -29.95
C TRP A 218 19.77 20.94 -30.05
N GLN A 219 20.10 22.01 -29.32
CA GLN A 219 21.48 22.53 -29.29
C GLN A 219 22.48 21.53 -28.71
N THR A 220 22.05 20.72 -27.73
CA THR A 220 22.87 19.62 -27.20
C THR A 220 23.19 18.58 -28.28
N LEU A 221 22.22 18.25 -29.13
CA LEU A 221 22.41 17.31 -30.24
C LEU A 221 23.34 17.88 -31.33
N ASP A 222 23.32 19.19 -31.60
CA ASP A 222 24.26 19.84 -32.54
C ASP A 222 25.71 19.73 -32.07
N SER A 223 25.95 19.76 -30.76
CA SER A 223 27.27 19.47 -30.17
C SER A 223 27.66 17.98 -30.24
N GLY A 224 26.68 17.11 -30.54
CA GLY A 224 26.71 15.65 -30.56
C GLY A 224 26.87 14.98 -29.21
N ALA A 225 26.41 15.64 -28.15
CA ALA A 225 26.09 14.98 -26.90
C ALA A 225 24.68 14.35 -26.99
N SER A 226 24.40 13.34 -26.16
CA SER A 226 23.04 12.83 -26.00
C SER A 226 22.19 13.79 -25.18
N SER A 227 20.86 13.72 -25.39
CA SER A 227 19.87 14.54 -24.69
C SER A 227 18.85 13.66 -23.97
N ASP A 228 18.43 14.07 -22.77
CA ASP A 228 17.35 13.47 -21.98
C ASP A 228 16.50 14.59 -21.38
N VAL A 229 15.32 14.82 -21.96
CA VAL A 229 14.42 15.89 -21.51
C VAL A 229 13.00 15.36 -21.37
N THR A 230 12.23 15.92 -20.44
CA THR A 230 10.80 15.69 -20.34
C THR A 230 10.07 16.97 -20.72
N VAL A 231 9.28 16.91 -21.79
CA VAL A 231 8.61 18.06 -22.40
C VAL A 231 7.12 17.77 -22.48
N ARG A 232 6.29 18.77 -22.22
CA ARG A 232 4.84 18.68 -22.38
C ARG A 232 4.46 18.95 -23.83
N PHE A 233 3.80 17.97 -24.43
CA PHE A 233 3.17 18.09 -25.74
C PHE A 233 1.66 18.11 -25.58
N GLN A 234 0.94 18.76 -26.49
CA GLN A 234 -0.52 18.77 -26.56
C GLN A 234 -1.00 18.19 -27.90
N PRO A 235 -0.74 16.89 -28.20
CA PRO A 235 -1.31 16.27 -29.39
C PRO A 235 -2.83 16.19 -29.23
N ALA A 236 -3.56 16.65 -30.24
CA ALA A 236 -5.03 16.57 -30.31
C ALA A 236 -5.80 17.15 -29.08
N GLY A 237 -5.18 18.06 -28.32
CA GLY A 237 -5.83 18.82 -27.25
C GLY A 237 -5.60 18.33 -25.81
N ALA A 238 -4.98 17.16 -25.60
CA ALA A 238 -4.63 16.66 -24.27
C ALA A 238 -3.13 16.82 -23.99
N VAL A 239 -2.77 17.29 -22.79
CA VAL A 239 -1.36 17.44 -22.41
C VAL A 239 -0.77 16.08 -22.06
N LYS A 240 0.32 15.71 -22.75
CA LYS A 240 1.14 14.53 -22.48
C LYS A 240 2.53 14.95 -22.02
N TYR A 241 3.07 14.27 -21.02
CA TYR A 241 4.46 14.40 -20.60
C TYR A 241 5.31 13.39 -21.35
N LEU A 242 6.15 13.86 -22.27
CA LEU A 242 6.98 13.00 -23.10
C LEU A 242 8.43 13.10 -22.67
N ARG A 243 9.02 12.00 -22.21
CA ARG A 243 10.46 11.89 -21.98
C ARG A 243 11.13 11.50 -23.28
N ILE A 244 12.01 12.35 -23.78
CA ILE A 244 12.69 12.20 -25.05
C ILE A 244 14.18 11.98 -24.76
N LEU A 245 14.64 10.78 -25.08
CA LEU A 245 16.05 10.40 -25.08
C LEU A 245 16.54 10.48 -26.52
N SER A 246 17.62 11.18 -26.80
CA SER A 246 18.12 11.31 -28.17
C SER A 246 19.64 11.22 -28.25
N ASP A 247 20.14 10.61 -29.31
CA ASP A 247 21.56 10.58 -29.68
C ASP A 247 21.76 10.93 -31.16
N VAL A 248 23.02 11.13 -31.55
CA VAL A 248 23.39 11.51 -32.93
C VAL A 248 24.47 10.58 -33.44
N SER A 249 24.21 9.96 -34.59
CA SER A 249 25.20 9.20 -35.35
C SER A 249 25.97 10.11 -36.31
N ARG A 250 27.26 9.81 -36.53
CA ARG A 250 28.18 10.59 -37.34
C ARG A 250 28.81 9.74 -38.44
N ASP A 251 29.21 10.38 -39.53
CA ASP A 251 30.03 9.75 -40.57
C ASP A 251 31.50 9.60 -40.13
N ALA A 252 32.33 9.03 -41.01
CA ALA A 252 33.76 8.83 -40.76
C ALA A 252 34.56 10.13 -40.57
N ASP A 253 34.04 11.26 -41.08
CA ASP A 253 34.62 12.59 -40.98
C ASP A 253 34.10 13.38 -39.76
N GLY A 254 33.22 12.75 -38.96
CA GLY A 254 32.65 13.32 -37.74
C GLY A 254 31.43 14.22 -37.99
N THR A 255 30.89 14.28 -39.20
CA THR A 255 29.69 15.05 -39.52
C THR A 255 28.44 14.33 -39.03
N PRO A 256 27.52 15.00 -38.31
CA PRO A 256 26.22 14.44 -37.93
C PRO A 256 25.42 13.96 -39.16
N LEU A 257 24.95 12.70 -39.14
CA LEU A 257 24.14 12.11 -40.22
C LEU A 257 22.68 11.92 -39.81
N LYS A 258 22.46 11.36 -38.62
CA LYS A 258 21.13 10.91 -38.21
C LYS A 258 20.95 10.99 -36.70
N ILE A 259 19.79 11.46 -36.27
CA ILE A 259 19.40 11.52 -34.87
C ILE A 259 18.51 10.32 -34.57
N HIS A 260 18.82 9.58 -33.51
CA HIS A 260 17.96 8.53 -32.99
C HIS A 260 17.29 9.03 -31.71
N ALA A 261 15.97 8.94 -31.64
CA ALA A 261 15.19 9.35 -30.48
C ALA A 261 14.31 8.21 -29.98
N VAL A 262 14.26 8.03 -28.67
CA VAL A 262 13.27 7.19 -27.97
C VAL A 262 12.40 8.11 -27.13
N VAL A 263 11.10 8.05 -27.36
CA VAL A 263 10.09 8.85 -26.69
C VAL A 263 9.27 7.95 -25.79
N GLN A 264 9.13 8.31 -24.52
CA GLN A 264 8.26 7.64 -23.57
C GLN A 264 7.12 8.57 -23.14
N ASP A 265 5.88 8.11 -23.25
CA ASP A 265 4.74 8.77 -22.60
C ASP A 265 4.78 8.46 -21.09
N VAL A 266 5.14 9.46 -20.29
CA VAL A 266 5.21 9.37 -18.83
C VAL A 266 4.03 10.07 -18.14
N THR A 267 2.98 10.43 -18.88
CA THR A 267 1.80 11.16 -18.38
C THR A 267 1.15 10.45 -17.20
N ALA A 268 0.79 9.17 -17.36
CA ALA A 268 0.18 8.39 -16.29
C ALA A 268 1.05 8.31 -15.02
N ARG A 269 2.38 8.33 -15.17
CA ARG A 269 3.32 8.32 -14.04
C ARG A 269 3.36 9.67 -13.33
N VAL A 270 3.40 10.77 -14.08
CA VAL A 270 3.36 12.13 -13.53
C VAL A 270 2.03 12.39 -12.82
N ASP A 271 0.91 11.97 -13.42
CA ASP A 271 -0.43 12.09 -12.84
C ASP A 271 -0.54 11.30 -11.53
N SER A 272 -0.09 10.04 -11.52
CA SER A 272 -0.10 9.20 -10.31
C SER A 272 0.74 9.82 -9.19
N ARG A 273 1.93 10.33 -9.51
CA ARG A 273 2.79 11.00 -8.54
C ARG A 273 2.14 12.25 -7.96
N THR A 274 1.57 13.08 -8.82
CA THR A 274 0.89 14.33 -8.42
C THR A 274 -0.31 14.02 -7.53
N ALA A 275 -1.11 13.00 -7.87
CA ALA A 275 -2.25 12.57 -7.07
C ALA A 275 -1.81 12.06 -5.69
N ILE A 276 -0.72 11.30 -5.61
CA ILE A 276 -0.15 10.83 -4.33
C ILE A 276 0.32 12.01 -3.48
N GLU A 277 1.02 12.98 -4.06
CA GLU A 277 1.50 14.19 -3.37
C GLU A 277 0.31 14.99 -2.81
N GLN A 278 -0.74 15.23 -3.62
CA GLN A 278 -1.96 15.92 -3.20
C GLN A 278 -2.71 15.18 -2.08
N LEU A 279 -2.85 13.86 -2.17
CA LEU A 279 -3.47 13.04 -1.13
C LEU A 279 -2.66 13.11 0.17
N GLY A 280 -1.33 13.08 0.09
CA GLY A 280 -0.43 13.23 1.22
C GLY A 280 -0.63 14.57 1.95
N ASP A 281 -0.74 15.67 1.21
CA ASP A 281 -0.96 16.99 1.79
C ASP A 281 -2.36 17.16 2.39
N GLN A 282 -3.39 16.56 1.77
CA GLN A 282 -4.74 16.53 2.33
C GLN A 282 -4.80 15.75 3.65
N LEU A 283 -4.13 14.60 3.74
CA LEU A 283 -4.06 13.80 4.96
C LEU A 283 -3.35 14.55 6.08
N ARG A 284 -2.19 15.16 5.81
CA ARG A 284 -1.48 15.98 6.80
C ARG A 284 -2.33 17.12 7.34
N THR A 285 -3.06 17.81 6.47
CA THR A 285 -3.94 18.93 6.86
C THR A 285 -5.07 18.44 7.76
N ARG A 286 -5.69 17.30 7.44
CA ARG A 286 -6.74 16.68 8.26
C ARG A 286 -6.22 16.21 9.61
N GLU A 287 -5.06 15.55 9.66
CA GLU A 287 -4.42 15.12 10.91
C GLU A 287 -4.11 16.32 11.81
N MET A 288 -3.51 17.38 11.25
CA MET A 288 -3.21 18.59 12.02
C MET A 288 -4.46 19.26 12.59
N THR A 289 -5.54 19.32 11.81
CA THR A 289 -6.82 19.91 12.24
C THR A 289 -7.45 19.06 13.35
N ALA A 290 -7.51 17.74 13.18
CA ALA A 290 -8.06 16.84 14.18
C ALA A 290 -7.26 16.89 15.50
N LEU A 291 -5.93 16.97 15.44
CA LEU A 291 -5.09 17.13 16.63
C LEU A 291 -5.32 18.47 17.33
N ALA A 292 -5.54 19.55 16.56
CA ALA A 292 -5.85 20.87 17.12
C ALA A 292 -7.22 20.87 17.82
N GLU A 293 -8.25 20.32 17.18
CA GLU A 293 -9.59 20.16 17.76
C GLU A 293 -9.54 19.31 19.04
N HIS A 294 -8.82 18.19 19.01
CA HIS A 294 -8.66 17.32 20.18
C HIS A 294 -7.99 18.04 21.36
N ARG A 295 -6.92 18.81 21.10
CA ARG A 295 -6.25 19.62 22.13
C ARG A 295 -7.19 20.68 22.71
N LEU A 296 -7.97 21.35 21.87
CA LEU A 296 -8.95 22.35 22.31
C LEU A 296 -10.04 21.72 23.18
N ALA A 297 -10.58 20.57 22.78
CA ALA A 297 -11.57 19.82 23.55
C ALA A 297 -11.04 19.44 24.94
N GLY A 298 -9.81 18.90 25.01
CA GLY A 298 -9.15 18.58 26.29
C GLY A 298 -8.90 19.81 27.17
N GLN A 299 -8.51 20.94 26.56
CA GLN A 299 -8.33 22.21 27.29
C GLN A 299 -9.65 22.74 27.86
N LEU A 300 -10.73 22.75 27.06
CA LEU A 300 -12.05 23.18 27.51
C LEU A 300 -12.59 22.29 28.64
N GLN A 301 -12.42 20.97 28.53
CA GLN A 301 -12.81 20.05 29.60
C GLN A 301 -12.08 20.36 30.91
N ASN A 302 -10.76 20.59 30.87
CA ASN A 302 -9.98 20.93 32.06
C ASN A 302 -10.34 22.31 32.65
N LEU A 303 -10.87 23.24 31.85
CA LEU A 303 -11.40 24.52 32.35
C LEU A 303 -12.75 24.33 33.08
N ILE A 304 -13.61 23.45 32.57
CA ILE A 304 -14.91 23.14 33.20
C ILE A 304 -14.70 22.30 34.47
N GLN A 305 -13.79 21.35 34.41
CA GLN A 305 -13.51 20.37 35.45
C GLN A 305 -12.01 20.27 35.74
N PRO A 306 -11.45 21.18 36.56
CA PRO A 306 -10.03 21.14 36.90
C PRO A 306 -9.73 19.97 37.82
N VAL A 307 -8.93 19.01 37.37
CA VAL A 307 -8.55 17.82 38.15
C VAL A 307 -7.25 18.09 38.92
N PRO A 308 -7.26 18.07 40.27
CA PRO A 308 -6.06 18.26 41.07
C PRO A 308 -5.01 17.16 40.80
N ARG A 309 -3.75 17.56 40.63
CA ARG A 309 -2.63 16.63 40.40
C ARG A 309 -2.12 15.93 41.66
N ALA A 310 -2.66 16.23 42.82
CA ALA A 310 -2.27 15.66 44.10
C ALA A 310 -3.51 15.59 45.01
N PRO A 311 -3.48 14.75 46.07
CA PRO A 311 -4.51 14.82 47.10
C PRO A 311 -4.67 16.25 47.62
N PHE A 312 -5.91 16.66 47.85
CA PHE A 312 -6.24 17.99 48.33
C PHE A 312 -7.08 17.92 49.62
N PRO A 313 -6.90 18.88 50.56
CA PRO A 313 -7.61 18.86 51.82
C PRO A 313 -9.05 19.35 51.68
N LEU A 314 -9.94 18.75 52.47
CA LEU A 314 -11.31 19.16 52.72
C LEU A 314 -11.53 19.16 54.25
N ALA A 315 -12.59 19.78 54.77
CA ALA A 315 -12.82 19.79 56.22
C ALA A 315 -13.04 18.37 56.76
N GLY A 316 -12.11 17.88 57.58
CA GLY A 316 -12.13 16.52 58.14
C GLY A 316 -11.86 15.40 57.13
N LEU A 317 -11.55 15.72 55.86
CA LEU A 317 -11.34 14.76 54.78
C LEU A 317 -10.08 15.12 53.96
N GLU A 318 -9.50 14.11 53.32
CA GLU A 318 -8.54 14.30 52.24
C GLU A 318 -9.13 13.65 50.98
N ALA A 319 -9.03 14.31 49.83
CA ALA A 319 -9.66 13.87 48.60
C ALA A 319 -8.68 13.77 47.43
N ILE A 320 -8.95 12.85 46.50
CA ILE A 320 -8.28 12.79 45.20
C ILE A 320 -9.30 12.41 44.13
N VAL A 321 -9.07 12.93 42.93
CA VAL A 321 -9.95 12.71 41.79
C VAL A 321 -9.14 12.18 40.60
N ASN A 322 -9.71 11.18 39.94
CA ASN A 322 -9.26 10.76 38.63
C ASN A 322 -10.40 11.03 37.64
N TYR A 323 -10.09 11.74 36.57
CA TYR A 323 -10.97 11.83 35.42
C TYR A 323 -10.17 11.39 34.20
N LEU A 324 -10.66 10.35 33.53
CA LEU A 324 -10.04 9.75 32.36
C LEU A 324 -11.06 9.78 31.23
N PRO A 325 -10.88 10.65 30.22
CA PRO A 325 -11.76 10.64 29.07
C PRO A 325 -11.57 9.34 28.26
N ALA A 326 -12.61 8.87 27.59
CA ALA A 326 -12.54 7.71 26.69
C ALA A 326 -11.49 7.92 25.58
N GLU A 327 -10.74 6.87 25.20
CA GLU A 327 -9.61 6.97 24.24
C GLU A 327 -10.00 7.39 22.81
N SER A 328 -11.29 7.36 22.46
CA SER A 328 -11.72 7.71 21.11
C SER A 328 -11.59 9.22 20.82
N THR A 329 -11.03 9.53 19.64
CA THR A 329 -10.40 10.80 19.25
C THR A 329 -11.23 12.10 19.33
N VAL A 330 -12.52 12.05 19.69
CA VAL A 330 -13.43 13.21 19.64
C VAL A 330 -14.38 13.32 20.87
N ARG A 331 -14.25 12.48 21.90
CA ARG A 331 -15.26 12.46 22.97
C ARG A 331 -14.88 13.35 24.15
N VAL A 332 -15.64 14.44 24.31
CA VAL A 332 -15.80 15.12 25.60
C VAL A 332 -16.85 14.34 26.39
N GLY A 333 -16.59 14.12 27.67
CA GLY A 333 -17.34 13.15 28.46
C GLY A 333 -18.56 13.68 29.19
N GLY A 334 -19.48 12.75 29.50
CA GLY A 334 -20.68 12.98 30.30
C GLY A 334 -20.43 12.96 31.82
N ASP A 335 -19.31 12.35 32.21
CA ASP A 335 -18.89 12.20 33.59
C ASP A 335 -18.55 13.53 34.27
N TRP A 336 -18.96 13.65 35.54
CA TRP A 336 -18.54 14.76 36.37
C TRP A 336 -18.41 14.45 37.85
N TYR A 337 -17.64 15.30 38.51
CA TYR A 337 -17.58 15.35 39.95
C TYR A 337 -17.67 16.77 40.47
N HIS A 338 -17.93 16.88 41.77
CA HIS A 338 -17.73 18.09 42.54
C HIS A 338 -17.30 17.72 43.97
N ALA A 339 -16.32 18.44 44.53
CA ALA A 339 -15.87 18.25 45.90
C ALA A 339 -15.43 19.59 46.47
N GLN A 340 -16.05 20.06 47.55
CA GLN A 340 -15.69 21.32 48.20
C GLN A 340 -16.09 21.35 49.68
N THR A 341 -15.33 22.10 50.47
CA THR A 341 -15.73 22.53 51.81
C THR A 341 -16.62 23.77 51.68
N LEU A 342 -17.80 23.73 52.29
CA LEU A 342 -18.76 24.82 52.33
C LEU A 342 -18.41 25.87 53.41
N PRO A 343 -18.98 27.09 53.34
CA PRO A 343 -18.75 28.13 54.35
C PRO A 343 -19.17 27.73 55.77
N ASP A 344 -20.11 26.79 55.92
CA ASP A 344 -20.55 26.25 57.21
C ASP A 344 -19.64 25.13 57.76
N GLY A 345 -18.58 24.79 57.04
CA GLY A 345 -17.62 23.75 57.41
C GLY A 345 -18.00 22.34 56.93
N SER A 346 -19.22 22.12 56.45
CA SER A 346 -19.60 20.83 55.86
C SER A 346 -18.90 20.59 54.51
N VAL A 347 -18.79 19.34 54.08
CA VAL A 347 -18.13 18.97 52.81
C VAL A 347 -19.14 18.34 51.87
N VAL A 348 -19.25 18.87 50.64
CA VAL A 348 -20.06 18.25 49.59
C VAL A 348 -19.19 17.41 48.68
N LEU A 349 -19.66 16.21 48.36
CA LEU A 349 -19.09 15.27 47.42
C LEU A 349 -20.18 14.87 46.43
N ALA A 350 -19.91 14.98 45.14
CA ALA A 350 -20.82 14.55 44.10
C ALA A 350 -20.07 13.91 42.95
N VAL A 351 -20.67 12.87 42.37
CA VAL A 351 -20.26 12.25 41.11
C VAL A 351 -21.52 12.00 40.29
N GLY A 352 -21.44 12.14 38.98
CA GLY A 352 -22.55 11.80 38.10
C GLY A 352 -22.08 11.59 36.69
N ASP A 353 -23.01 11.12 35.87
CA ASP A 353 -22.81 10.85 34.46
C ASP A 353 -24.06 11.26 33.67
N VAL A 354 -23.87 11.88 32.51
CA VAL A 354 -24.94 12.26 31.59
C VAL A 354 -24.97 11.26 30.46
N ALA A 355 -26.11 10.59 30.32
CA ALA A 355 -26.30 9.57 29.31
C ALA A 355 -26.09 10.12 27.89
N GLY A 356 -25.38 9.35 27.08
CA GLY A 356 -25.02 9.71 25.71
C GLY A 356 -23.51 9.96 25.58
N HIS A 357 -23.08 10.58 24.49
CA HIS A 357 -21.67 10.83 24.24
C HIS A 357 -21.43 12.13 23.46
N GLY A 358 -20.23 12.67 23.57
CA GLY A 358 -19.80 13.85 22.82
C GLY A 358 -20.35 15.17 23.37
N LEU A 359 -20.45 16.19 22.52
CA LEU A 359 -20.72 17.57 22.94
C LEU A 359 -22.04 17.75 23.70
N ASN A 360 -23.09 16.97 23.39
CA ASN A 360 -24.37 17.07 24.09
C ASN A 360 -24.26 16.59 25.55
N ALA A 361 -23.62 15.43 25.77
CA ALA A 361 -23.38 14.90 27.11
C ALA A 361 -22.47 15.85 27.92
N ALA A 362 -21.40 16.34 27.31
CA ALA A 362 -20.49 17.32 27.92
C ALA A 362 -21.16 18.64 28.27
N SER A 363 -22.05 19.14 27.41
CA SER A 363 -22.83 20.34 27.71
C SER A 363 -23.78 20.09 28.88
N GLY A 364 -24.52 18.99 28.88
CA GLY A 364 -25.38 18.59 29.98
C GLY A 364 -24.62 18.47 31.29
N MET A 365 -23.47 17.81 31.26
CA MET A 365 -22.54 17.66 32.38
C MET A 365 -22.15 19.01 32.97
N ALA A 366 -21.72 19.96 32.13
CA ALA A 366 -21.33 21.29 32.57
C ALA A 366 -22.51 22.02 33.24
N HIS A 367 -23.72 21.93 32.65
CA HIS A 367 -24.93 22.52 33.26
C HIS A 367 -25.22 21.92 34.64
N LEU A 368 -25.17 20.59 34.78
CA LEU A 368 -25.45 19.91 36.06
C LEU A 368 -24.43 20.29 37.13
N ARG A 369 -23.13 20.25 36.80
CA ARG A 369 -22.05 20.62 37.72
C ARG A 369 -22.17 22.07 38.16
N PHE A 370 -22.33 23.02 37.24
CA PHE A 370 -22.40 24.44 37.60
C PHE A 370 -23.71 24.81 38.30
N ALA A 371 -24.82 24.15 37.97
CA ALA A 371 -26.07 24.32 38.71
C ALA A 371 -25.94 23.83 40.16
N LEU A 372 -25.30 22.67 40.38
CA LEU A 372 -24.98 22.19 41.73
C LEU A 372 -24.15 23.23 42.50
N VAL A 373 -23.06 23.72 41.91
CA VAL A 373 -22.22 24.77 42.53
C VAL A 373 -23.03 26.02 42.87
N ALA A 374 -23.91 26.46 41.96
CA ALA A 374 -24.76 27.62 42.18
C ALA A 374 -25.75 27.40 43.35
N TRP A 375 -26.40 26.23 43.43
CA TRP A 375 -27.31 25.91 44.54
C TRP A 375 -26.60 25.80 45.89
N LEU A 376 -25.39 25.24 45.89
CA LEU A 376 -24.54 25.22 47.09
C LEU A 376 -24.18 26.64 47.55
N SER A 377 -23.89 27.56 46.62
CA SER A 377 -23.51 28.94 46.95
C SER A 377 -24.63 29.75 47.62
N ILE A 378 -25.89 29.34 47.43
CA ILE A 378 -27.06 29.97 48.05
C ILE A 378 -27.61 29.22 49.28
N GLY A 379 -26.88 28.20 49.77
CA GLY A 379 -27.19 27.53 51.03
C GLY A 379 -28.04 26.25 50.93
N ILE A 380 -28.20 25.66 49.74
CA ILE A 380 -28.95 24.41 49.58
C ILE A 380 -28.02 23.23 49.82
N HIS A 381 -28.05 22.63 51.01
CA HIS A 381 -27.12 21.55 51.40
C HIS A 381 -27.80 20.17 51.54
N ASP A 382 -29.11 20.06 51.34
CA ASP A 382 -29.81 18.77 51.46
C ASP A 382 -29.66 17.93 50.17
N PRO A 383 -29.05 16.73 50.22
CA PRO A 383 -28.87 15.89 49.03
C PRO A 383 -30.18 15.56 48.30
N ALA A 384 -31.30 15.38 49.02
CA ALA A 384 -32.60 15.09 48.40
C ALA A 384 -33.06 16.27 47.54
N VAL A 385 -32.90 17.49 48.07
CA VAL A 385 -33.29 18.73 47.41
C VAL A 385 -32.40 18.99 46.19
N LEU A 386 -31.09 18.82 46.35
CA LEU A 386 -30.12 18.98 45.26
C LEU A 386 -30.38 18.01 44.10
N LEU A 387 -30.59 16.71 44.39
CA LEU A 387 -30.94 15.73 43.38
C LEU A 387 -32.28 16.04 42.70
N GLY A 388 -33.28 16.52 43.45
CA GLY A 388 -34.55 16.97 42.88
C GLY A 388 -34.39 18.18 41.94
N HIS A 389 -33.49 19.12 42.25
CA HIS A 389 -33.17 20.23 41.35
C HIS A 389 -32.42 19.76 40.10
N LEU A 390 -31.43 18.87 40.25
CA LEU A 390 -30.72 18.26 39.12
C LEU A 390 -31.70 17.53 38.20
N ASN A 391 -32.65 16.78 38.75
CA ASN A 391 -33.64 16.03 37.99
C ASN A 391 -34.53 16.93 37.13
N ARG A 392 -35.03 18.04 37.71
CA ARG A 392 -35.80 19.04 36.97
C ARG A 392 -34.98 19.70 35.86
N LEU A 393 -33.70 20.00 36.12
CA LEU A 393 -32.81 20.58 35.12
C LEU A 393 -32.55 19.61 33.97
N CYS A 394 -32.32 18.32 34.25
CA CYS A 394 -32.24 17.28 33.22
C CYS A 394 -33.49 17.27 32.33
N GLY A 395 -34.68 17.32 32.92
CA GLY A 395 -35.95 17.39 32.19
C GLY A 395 -36.06 18.64 31.30
N GLN A 396 -35.59 19.80 31.76
CA GLN A 396 -35.57 21.05 30.97
C GLN A 396 -34.60 21.00 29.78
N LEU A 397 -33.46 20.32 29.97
CA LEU A 397 -32.43 20.15 28.95
C LEU A 397 -32.72 18.97 28.01
N ALA A 398 -33.80 18.21 28.26
CA ALA A 398 -34.13 16.97 27.56
C ALA A 398 -32.97 15.95 27.56
N ILE A 399 -32.23 15.87 28.67
CA ILE A 399 -31.16 14.90 28.90
C ILE A 399 -31.53 13.98 30.06
N THR A 400 -30.88 12.83 30.11
CA THR A 400 -30.97 11.88 31.23
C THR A 400 -29.59 11.64 31.81
N GLY A 401 -29.50 11.25 33.08
CA GLY A 401 -28.22 10.97 33.70
C GLY A 401 -28.33 10.33 35.07
N THR A 402 -27.21 9.96 35.62
CA THR A 402 -27.11 9.43 36.98
C THR A 402 -26.32 10.39 37.86
N ALA A 403 -26.63 10.47 39.15
CA ALA A 403 -25.84 11.23 40.09
C ALA A 403 -25.89 10.64 41.50
N VAL A 404 -24.83 10.86 42.27
CA VAL A 404 -24.75 10.69 43.70
C VAL A 404 -24.33 12.01 44.33
N VAL A 405 -25.03 12.42 45.38
CA VAL A 405 -24.72 13.65 46.13
C VAL A 405 -24.62 13.28 47.61
N ALA A 406 -23.53 13.68 48.25
CA ALA A 406 -23.28 13.45 49.65
C ALA A 406 -22.80 14.74 50.33
N VAL A 407 -23.28 14.98 51.55
CA VAL A 407 -22.87 16.08 52.42
C VAL A 407 -22.38 15.49 53.74
N TYR A 408 -21.12 15.75 54.04
CA TYR A 408 -20.40 15.27 55.19
C TYR A 408 -20.26 16.38 56.24
N ASP A 409 -20.65 16.08 57.46
CA ASP A 409 -20.41 16.94 58.61
C ASP A 409 -19.13 16.47 59.33
N PRO A 410 -18.05 17.28 59.37
CA PRO A 410 -16.80 16.90 60.00
C PRO A 410 -16.87 16.77 61.52
N GLU A 411 -17.78 17.49 62.19
CA GLU A 411 -17.91 17.45 63.65
C GLU A 411 -18.54 16.12 64.10
N THR A 412 -19.64 15.73 63.44
CA THR A 412 -20.36 14.50 63.77
C THR A 412 -19.82 13.27 63.04
N ARG A 413 -19.09 13.47 61.93
CA ARG A 413 -18.65 12.46 60.96
C ARG A 413 -19.82 11.73 60.31
N VAL A 414 -20.98 12.38 60.21
CA VAL A 414 -22.17 11.85 59.55
C VAL A 414 -22.12 12.24 58.07
N LEU A 415 -22.30 11.24 57.20
CA LEU A 415 -22.42 11.43 55.76
C LEU A 415 -23.89 11.31 55.37
N ARG A 416 -24.54 12.42 55.02
CA ARG A 416 -25.89 12.42 54.45
C ARG A 416 -25.77 12.26 52.94
N TRP A 417 -26.36 11.24 52.33
CA TRP A 417 -26.23 11.06 50.88
C TRP A 417 -27.46 10.45 50.22
N GLY A 418 -27.66 10.77 48.95
CA GLY A 418 -28.70 10.21 48.08
C GLY A 418 -28.13 9.88 46.70
N ARG A 419 -28.89 9.11 45.91
CA ARG A 419 -28.55 8.78 44.51
C ARG A 419 -29.75 8.88 43.59
N ALA A 420 -29.49 9.22 42.33
CA ALA A 420 -30.40 9.14 41.21
C ALA A 420 -29.82 8.16 40.20
N GLY A 421 -30.27 6.89 40.20
CA GLY A 421 -29.77 5.86 39.28
C GLY A 421 -28.31 5.42 39.47
N HIS A 422 -27.44 6.23 40.09
CA HIS A 422 -25.98 6.07 40.11
C HIS A 422 -25.46 5.03 41.09
N MET A 423 -24.35 4.35 40.80
CA MET A 423 -23.80 3.29 41.65
C MET A 423 -23.56 3.73 43.11
N ALA A 424 -23.65 2.78 44.05
CA ALA A 424 -23.37 3.07 45.47
C ALA A 424 -21.86 3.27 45.67
N PRO A 425 -21.44 4.29 46.44
CA PRO A 425 -20.04 4.45 46.80
C PRO A 425 -19.54 3.21 47.55
N LEU A 426 -18.28 2.84 47.32
CA LEU A 426 -17.62 1.79 48.11
C LEU A 426 -17.09 2.41 49.40
N LEU A 427 -17.34 1.78 50.53
CA LEU A 427 -16.72 2.07 51.82
C LEU A 427 -15.70 0.98 52.11
N SER A 428 -14.45 1.38 52.37
CA SER A 428 -13.41 0.51 52.88
C SER A 428 -13.05 0.88 54.31
N ARG A 429 -13.12 -0.12 55.19
CA ARG A 429 -12.90 0.02 56.63
C ARG A 429 -12.12 -1.17 57.15
N ALA A 430 -10.98 -0.91 57.78
CA ALA A 430 -10.17 -1.92 58.47
C ALA A 430 -9.90 -3.19 57.64
N GLY A 431 -9.65 -3.05 56.34
CA GLY A 431 -9.37 -4.17 55.44
C GLY A 431 -10.58 -4.78 54.73
N GLU A 432 -11.79 -4.28 54.98
CA GLU A 432 -13.02 -4.77 54.34
C GLU A 432 -13.64 -3.69 53.47
N THR A 433 -13.99 -4.03 52.22
CA THR A 433 -14.58 -3.11 51.25
C THR A 433 -15.93 -3.60 50.76
N GLY A 434 -16.96 -2.77 50.89
CA GLY A 434 -18.32 -3.04 50.41
C GLY A 434 -19.06 -1.77 49.98
N PRO A 435 -20.11 -1.90 49.15
CA PRO A 435 -20.95 -0.77 48.79
C PRO A 435 -21.73 -0.27 50.02
N LEU A 436 -21.94 1.04 50.12
CA LEU A 436 -22.90 1.60 51.06
C LEU A 436 -24.34 1.13 50.72
N ASP A 437 -25.20 1.08 51.73
CA ASP A 437 -26.63 0.79 51.56
C ASP A 437 -27.25 1.73 50.51
N ARG A 438 -28.02 1.19 49.57
CA ARG A 438 -28.48 1.96 48.40
C ARG A 438 -29.83 2.63 48.68
N PRO A 439 -29.92 3.97 48.79
CA PRO A 439 -31.22 4.63 48.76
C PRO A 439 -31.88 4.39 47.38
N PRO A 440 -33.20 4.17 47.33
CA PRO A 440 -33.91 4.06 46.05
C PRO A 440 -33.90 5.41 45.33
N GLY A 441 -34.03 5.41 44.00
CA GLY A 441 -34.13 6.64 43.22
C GLY A 441 -33.93 6.37 41.73
N LEU A 442 -34.84 6.89 40.90
CA LEU A 442 -34.76 6.79 39.44
C LEU A 442 -33.58 7.62 38.89
N LEU A 443 -33.14 7.34 37.67
CA LEU A 443 -32.18 8.20 37.01
C LEU A 443 -32.76 9.61 36.80
N LEU A 444 -31.90 10.62 36.75
CA LEU A 444 -32.28 12.00 36.49
C LEU A 444 -32.90 12.15 35.10
N GLY A 445 -33.92 13.00 34.99
CA GLY A 445 -34.63 13.31 33.74
C GLY A 445 -35.67 12.27 33.31
N ALA A 446 -35.74 11.11 33.97
CA ALA A 446 -36.72 10.07 33.63
C ALA A 446 -38.14 10.39 34.12
N ASP A 447 -38.27 11.01 35.29
CA ASP A 447 -39.54 11.45 35.88
C ASP A 447 -39.32 12.72 36.68
N GLY A 448 -39.99 13.82 36.30
CA GLY A 448 -39.81 15.15 36.91
C GLY A 448 -40.22 15.22 38.38
N ASP A 449 -41.11 14.34 38.82
CA ASP A 449 -41.65 14.30 40.19
C ASP A 449 -40.95 13.27 41.09
N SER A 450 -39.88 12.63 40.60
CA SER A 450 -39.11 11.65 41.36
C SER A 450 -38.53 12.26 42.65
N VAL A 451 -38.72 11.54 43.76
CA VAL A 451 -38.15 11.89 45.08
C VAL A 451 -36.91 11.04 45.33
N TYR A 452 -35.90 11.64 45.97
CA TYR A 452 -34.61 11.02 46.25
C TYR A 452 -34.36 10.89 47.76
N PRO A 453 -34.65 9.72 48.37
CA PRO A 453 -34.35 9.45 49.78
C PRO A 453 -32.86 9.56 50.12
N VAL A 454 -32.59 9.90 51.38
CA VAL A 454 -31.25 10.14 51.91
C VAL A 454 -30.96 9.17 53.05
N LEU A 455 -29.77 8.58 53.02
CA LEU A 455 -29.22 7.77 54.11
C LEU A 455 -28.12 8.54 54.85
N THR A 456 -27.91 8.20 56.13
CA THR A 456 -27.01 8.95 57.01
C THR A 456 -26.02 8.05 57.77
N PRO A 457 -25.17 7.27 57.08
CA PRO A 457 -24.13 6.49 57.75
C PRO A 457 -23.15 7.39 58.52
N ARG A 458 -22.63 6.86 59.64
CA ARG A 458 -21.56 7.48 60.40
C ARG A 458 -20.20 6.90 60.00
N LEU A 459 -19.30 7.77 59.58
CA LEU A 459 -17.94 7.42 59.19
C LEU A 459 -16.99 7.42 60.40
N ARG A 460 -15.88 6.72 60.26
CA ARG A 460 -14.81 6.59 61.25
C ARG A 460 -13.50 7.15 60.69
N PRO A 461 -12.60 7.67 61.52
CA PRO A 461 -11.24 8.00 61.10
C PRO A 461 -10.57 6.84 60.37
N GLY A 462 -9.92 7.13 59.26
CA GLY A 462 -9.27 6.14 58.41
C GLY A 462 -10.20 5.43 57.40
N ASP A 463 -11.52 5.64 57.47
CA ASP A 463 -12.43 5.13 56.42
C ASP A 463 -12.04 5.73 55.06
N LEU A 464 -12.06 4.89 54.03
CA LEU A 464 -11.92 5.29 52.63
C LEU A 464 -13.25 5.14 51.92
N LEU A 465 -13.69 6.18 51.22
CA LEU A 465 -14.84 6.11 50.33
C LEU A 465 -14.40 6.30 48.88
N LEU A 466 -14.95 5.50 47.97
CA LEU A 466 -14.76 5.64 46.53
C LEU A 466 -16.13 5.86 45.86
N PHE A 467 -16.30 7.05 45.28
CA PHE A 467 -17.34 7.36 44.32
C PHE A 467 -16.78 7.10 42.92
N TYR A 468 -17.58 6.51 42.04
CA TYR A 468 -17.12 6.09 40.72
C TYR A 468 -18.28 5.99 39.73
N THR A 469 -17.98 6.28 38.47
CA THR A 469 -18.86 6.04 37.32
C THR A 469 -18.68 4.61 36.78
N ASP A 470 -19.62 4.19 35.94
CA ASP A 470 -19.68 2.86 35.34
C ASP A 470 -18.46 2.54 34.44
N GLY A 471 -17.80 3.53 33.84
CA GLY A 471 -16.55 3.30 33.11
C GLY A 471 -15.39 2.71 33.95
N LEU A 472 -15.49 2.76 35.29
CA LEU A 472 -14.59 2.01 36.16
C LEU A 472 -14.82 0.49 36.07
N VAL A 473 -16.03 0.04 35.73
CA VAL A 473 -16.46 -1.37 35.75
C VAL A 473 -16.68 -1.94 34.35
N GLU A 474 -17.23 -1.17 33.39
CA GLU A 474 -17.70 -1.63 32.06
C GLU A 474 -16.60 -1.94 31.02
N ARG A 475 -15.47 -2.55 31.42
CA ARG A 475 -14.49 -3.07 30.45
C ARG A 475 -14.94 -4.44 29.94
N ARG A 476 -14.76 -4.71 28.64
CA ARG A 476 -14.91 -6.04 27.99
C ARG A 476 -13.93 -7.14 28.46
N ALA A 477 -13.35 -7.01 29.65
CA ALA A 477 -12.85 -8.17 30.42
C ALA A 477 -14.07 -8.78 31.15
N PRO A 478 -14.05 -10.04 31.62
CA PRO A 478 -15.17 -10.54 32.43
C PRO A 478 -15.44 -9.56 33.60
N GLU A 479 -16.60 -8.89 33.56
CA GLU A 479 -16.97 -7.67 34.31
C GLU A 479 -16.76 -7.81 35.84
N GLU A 480 -16.81 -9.04 36.35
CA GLU A 480 -16.59 -9.38 37.77
C GLU A 480 -15.15 -9.14 38.25
N ASP A 481 -14.14 -9.14 37.36
CA ASP A 481 -12.73 -9.10 37.75
C ASP A 481 -12.29 -7.69 38.19
N ARG A 482 -12.74 -6.62 37.50
CA ARG A 482 -12.24 -5.25 37.78
C ARG A 482 -12.81 -4.64 39.05
N LEU A 483 -14.11 -4.78 39.31
CA LEU A 483 -14.70 -4.27 40.55
C LEU A 483 -14.10 -4.99 41.76
N GLU A 484 -13.87 -6.30 41.67
CA GLU A 484 -13.25 -7.07 42.75
C GLU A 484 -11.77 -6.72 42.94
N GLN A 485 -11.03 -6.45 41.85
CA GLN A 485 -9.68 -5.86 41.94
C GLN A 485 -9.70 -4.52 42.67
N VAL A 486 -10.62 -3.61 42.31
CA VAL A 486 -10.77 -2.31 43.00
C VAL A 486 -11.08 -2.50 44.48
N ARG A 487 -11.99 -3.41 44.82
CA ARG A 487 -12.32 -3.74 46.21
C ARG A 487 -11.11 -4.30 46.97
N SER A 488 -10.38 -5.23 46.38
CA SER A 488 -9.17 -5.81 46.95
C SER A 488 -8.09 -4.74 47.20
N MET A 489 -7.91 -3.82 46.25
CA MET A 489 -6.98 -2.69 46.40
C MET A 489 -7.41 -1.77 47.56
N LEU A 490 -8.67 -1.34 47.59
CA LEU A 490 -9.20 -0.49 48.66
C LEU A 490 -9.05 -1.15 50.03
N SER A 491 -9.32 -2.46 50.13
CA SER A 491 -9.14 -3.26 51.34
C SER A 491 -7.67 -3.25 51.79
N ALA A 492 -6.72 -3.45 50.90
CA ALA A 492 -5.30 -3.38 51.24
C ALA A 492 -4.89 -1.99 51.77
N PHE A 493 -5.42 -0.92 51.16
CA PHE A 493 -5.15 0.46 51.58
C PHE A 493 -5.77 0.83 52.92
N SER A 494 -6.98 0.33 53.24
CA SER A 494 -7.62 0.58 54.54
C SER A 494 -7.08 -0.28 55.67
N ALA A 495 -6.49 -1.44 55.36
CA ALA A 495 -5.81 -2.30 56.35
C ALA A 495 -4.48 -1.69 56.83
N ALA A 496 -3.75 -1.00 55.95
CA ALA A 496 -2.47 -0.37 56.25
C ALA A 496 -2.43 1.09 55.72
N PRO A 497 -3.17 2.02 56.36
CA PRO A 497 -3.20 3.41 55.93
C PRO A 497 -1.82 4.06 56.10
N GLY A 498 -1.28 4.61 55.02
CA GLY A 498 -0.02 5.35 55.00
C GLY A 498 -0.22 6.80 54.58
N GLU A 499 0.81 7.65 54.70
CA GLU A 499 0.73 9.06 54.31
C GLU A 499 0.33 9.26 52.84
N GLN A 500 0.74 8.34 51.95
CA GLN A 500 0.50 8.43 50.50
C GLN A 500 -0.65 7.55 49.97
N THR A 501 -1.57 7.09 50.84
CA THR A 501 -2.65 6.17 50.44
C THR A 501 -3.43 6.66 49.22
N LEU A 502 -3.90 7.90 49.22
CA LEU A 502 -4.69 8.44 48.10
C LEU A 502 -3.87 8.63 46.83
N GLY A 503 -2.60 9.03 46.94
CA GLY A 503 -1.70 9.16 45.79
C GLY A 503 -1.45 7.82 45.09
N ARG A 504 -1.21 6.76 45.86
CA ARG A 504 -1.05 5.39 45.32
C ARG A 504 -2.36 4.87 44.72
N LEU A 505 -3.49 5.15 45.36
CA LEU A 505 -4.79 4.78 44.83
C LEU A 505 -5.07 5.46 43.49
N ARG A 506 -4.75 6.75 43.34
CA ARG A 506 -4.84 7.45 42.04
C ARG A 506 -4.04 6.71 40.98
N ASP A 507 -2.76 6.43 41.23
CA ASP A 507 -1.86 5.85 40.22
C ASP A 507 -2.37 4.49 39.73
N LEU A 508 -2.98 3.70 40.61
CA LEU A 508 -3.59 2.40 40.27
C LEU A 508 -4.95 2.52 39.58
N LEU A 509 -5.70 3.59 39.84
CA LEU A 509 -6.97 3.88 39.17
C LEU A 509 -6.77 4.64 37.85
N HIS A 510 -5.55 5.10 37.53
CA HIS A 510 -5.23 5.90 36.35
C HIS A 510 -5.04 5.05 35.09
N HIS A 511 -6.05 4.27 34.73
CA HIS A 511 -6.06 3.45 33.52
C HIS A 511 -7.27 3.82 32.65
N PRO A 512 -7.08 4.45 31.47
CA PRO A 512 -8.17 4.85 30.59
C PRO A 512 -9.04 3.66 30.19
N SER A 513 -10.34 3.87 30.03
CA SER A 513 -11.21 2.90 29.36
C SER A 513 -11.31 3.28 27.87
N PRO A 514 -11.25 2.31 26.94
CA PRO A 514 -11.41 2.60 25.51
C PRO A 514 -12.86 2.98 25.16
N ASP A 515 -13.82 2.52 25.95
CA ASP A 515 -15.25 2.55 25.59
C ASP A 515 -16.03 3.69 26.26
N ASP A 516 -15.63 4.10 27.48
CA ASP A 516 -16.36 5.12 28.25
C ASP A 516 -15.46 5.99 29.13
N ASP A 517 -15.98 7.14 29.56
CA ASP A 517 -15.29 8.01 30.50
C ASP A 517 -15.21 7.35 31.89
N THR A 518 -14.17 7.67 32.65
CA THR A 518 -14.03 7.16 34.00
C THR A 518 -13.73 8.30 34.95
N CYS A 519 -14.69 8.59 35.82
CA CYS A 519 -14.54 9.52 36.91
C CYS A 519 -14.56 8.78 38.24
N THR A 520 -13.53 8.98 39.05
CA THR A 520 -13.48 8.50 40.43
C THR A 520 -13.14 9.64 41.39
N LEU A 521 -13.82 9.68 42.52
CA LEU A 521 -13.56 10.57 43.63
C LEU A 521 -13.34 9.72 44.88
N ALA A 522 -12.09 9.63 45.31
CA ALA A 522 -11.72 8.91 46.51
C ALA A 522 -11.49 9.89 47.67
N VAL A 523 -12.06 9.59 48.84
CA VAL A 523 -11.90 10.40 50.04
C VAL A 523 -11.46 9.54 51.22
N ARG A 524 -10.60 10.12 52.06
CA ARG A 524 -10.14 9.54 53.33
C ARG A 524 -10.62 10.38 54.49
N VAL A 525 -11.21 9.76 55.49
CA VAL A 525 -11.63 10.43 56.72
C VAL A 525 -10.44 10.64 57.63
N LEU A 526 -10.18 11.90 57.98
CA LEU A 526 -9.07 12.28 58.86
C LEU A 526 -9.45 12.12 60.33
N SER A 527 -8.43 12.02 61.18
CA SER A 527 -8.56 11.81 62.63
C SER A 527 -8.99 13.05 63.39
#